data_AF-A0A1V5DN99-F1
#
_entry.id   AF-A0A1V5DN99-F1
#
_cell.length_a   1.000
_cell.length_b   1.000
_cell.length_c   1.000
_cell.angle_alpha   90.00
_cell.angle_beta   90.00
_cell.angle_gamma   90.00
#
_symmetry.space_group_name_H-M   'P 1'
#
loop_
_entity.id
_entity.type
_entity.pdbx_description
1 polymer ?
#
loop_
_entity_poly.entity_id
_entity_poly.type
_entity_poly.pdbx_seq_one_letter_code
_entity_poly.pdbx_strand_id
1 'polypeptide(L)' 'MTQRTGTPAQLRQRAKDLLAQADRLEEQQMIKVGRLTMKYYEGDFQAFKVETFQKEIEEVLS' A
#
# COMPACT_ATOMS: atom_id res chain seq x y z
N MET A 1 -12.38 -24.08 24.26
CA MET A 1 -11.32 -23.99 23.23
C MET A 1 -11.98 -23.66 21.91
N THR A 2 -11.74 -22.47 21.37
CA THR A 2 -12.42 -21.94 20.18
C THR A 2 -11.93 -22.72 18.95
N GLN A 3 -12.78 -23.61 18.40
CA GLN A 3 -12.51 -24.24 17.10
C GLN A 3 -12.38 -23.12 16.06
N ARG A 4 -11.17 -22.92 15.55
CA ARG A 4 -10.94 -22.06 14.38
C ARG A 4 -11.58 -22.77 13.18
N THR A 5 -12.74 -22.27 12.77
CA THR A 5 -13.62 -22.80 11.73
C THR A 5 -12.94 -22.77 10.36
N GLY A 6 -12.84 -23.94 9.72
CA GLY A 6 -12.47 -24.10 8.31
C GLY A 6 -11.78 -25.44 8.02
N THR A 7 -12.24 -26.19 7.01
CA THR A 7 -11.48 -27.35 6.51
C THR A 7 -10.11 -26.89 5.97
N PRO A 8 -9.08 -27.77 5.90
CA PRO A 8 -7.79 -27.41 5.33
C PRO A 8 -7.85 -26.82 3.90
N ALA A 9 -8.89 -27.15 3.14
CA ALA A 9 -9.14 -26.55 1.83
C ALA A 9 -9.62 -25.09 1.95
N GLN A 10 -10.56 -24.81 2.86
CA GLN A 10 -11.07 -23.46 3.11
C GLN A 10 -10.00 -22.52 3.65
N LEU A 11 -9.12 -23.02 4.53
CA LEU A 11 -7.99 -22.23 5.03
C LEU A 11 -6.99 -21.88 3.93
N ARG A 12 -6.69 -22.83 3.02
CA ARG A 12 -5.83 -22.58 1.86
C ARG A 12 -6.43 -21.58 0.89
N GLN A 13 -7.73 -21.65 0.63
CA GLN A 13 -8.41 -20.68 -0.22
C GLN A 13 -8.38 -19.29 0.40
N ARG A 14 -8.71 -19.18 1.69
CA ARG A 14 -8.65 -17.91 2.42
C ARG A 14 -7.25 -17.31 2.43
N ALA A 15 -6.21 -18.13 2.57
CA ALA A 15 -4.83 -17.66 2.47
C ALA A 15 -4.49 -17.10 1.08
N LYS A 16 -4.94 -17.76 0.00
CA LYS A 16 -4.79 -17.24 -1.37
C LYS A 16 -5.49 -15.90 -1.55
N ASP A 17 -6.72 -15.79 -1.03
CA ASP A 17 -7.49 -14.55 -1.16
C ASP A 17 -6.85 -13.39 -0.38
N LEU A 18 -6.25 -13.68 0.78
CA LEU A 18 -5.50 -12.70 1.58
C LEU A 18 -4.21 -12.25 0.89
N LEU A 19 -3.47 -13.18 0.27
CA LEU A 19 -2.28 -12.85 -0.51
C LEU A 19 -2.64 -11.97 -1.71
N ALA A 20 -3.68 -12.34 -2.47
CA ALA A 20 -4.13 -11.53 -3.60
C ALA A 20 -4.65 -10.14 -3.16
N GLN A 21 -5.19 -10.01 -1.95
CA GLN A 21 -5.54 -8.70 -1.39
C GLN A 21 -4.30 -7.89 -1.01
N ALA A 22 -3.28 -8.54 -0.43
CA ALA A 22 -2.02 -7.88 -0.10
C ALA A 22 -1.33 -7.34 -1.37
N ASP A 23 -1.24 -8.15 -2.43
CA ASP A 23 -0.66 -7.74 -3.72
C ASP A 23 -1.35 -6.50 -4.29
N ARG A 24 -2.70 -6.45 -4.22
CA ARG A 24 -3.47 -5.28 -4.68
C ARG A 24 -3.23 -4.04 -3.84
N LEU A 25 -3.09 -4.20 -2.52
CA LEU A 25 -2.81 -3.08 -1.63
C LEU A 25 -1.41 -2.52 -1.91
N GLU A 26 -0.41 -3.39 -2.07
CA GLU A 26 0.95 -2.99 -2.45
C GLU A 26 0.97 -2.24 -3.78
N GLU A 27 0.29 -2.77 -4.82
CA GLU A 27 0.19 -2.11 -6.12
C GLU A 27 -0.43 -0.70 -6.00
N GLN A 28 -1.53 -0.57 -5.24
CA GLN A 28 -2.18 0.73 -5.03
C GLN A 28 -1.28 1.71 -4.29
N GLN A 29 -0.53 1.26 -3.28
CA GLN A 29 0.40 2.11 -2.54
C GLN A 29 1.53 2.59 -3.44
N MET A 30 2.11 1.69 -4.24
CA MET A 30 3.17 2.03 -5.19
C MET A 30 2.70 3.04 -6.25
N ILE A 31 1.47 2.91 -6.76
CA ILE A 31 0.88 3.87 -7.70
C ILE A 31 0.72 5.25 -7.04
N LYS A 32 0.24 5.31 -5.79
CA LYS A 32 0.08 6.58 -5.06
C LYS A 32 1.43 7.27 -4.83
N VAL A 33 2.44 6.51 -4.39
CA VAL A 33 3.81 7.01 -4.22
C VAL A 33 4.35 7.57 -5.54
N GLY A 34 4.23 6.81 -6.64
CA GLY A 34 4.70 7.27 -7.95
C GLY A 34 4.01 8.56 -8.42
N ARG A 35 2.69 8.68 -8.22
CA ARG A 35 1.95 9.91 -8.53
C ARG A 35 2.41 11.10 -7.68
N LEU A 36 2.67 10.86 -6.39
CA LEU A 36 3.17 11.89 -5.50
C LEU A 36 4.57 12.37 -5.93
N THR A 37 5.46 11.44 -6.25
CA THR A 37 6.78 11.77 -6.79
C THR A 37 6.68 12.58 -8.08
N MET A 38 5.82 12.18 -9.02
CA MET A 38 5.61 12.92 -10.27
C MET A 38 5.08 14.34 -10.02
N LYS A 39 4.12 14.52 -9.10
CA LYS A 39 3.60 15.83 -8.71
C LYS A 39 4.71 16.79 -8.26
N TYR A 40 5.69 16.30 -7.50
CA TYR A 40 6.82 17.13 -7.05
C TYR A 40 7.93 17.27 -8.09
N TYR A 41 8.09 16.31 -8.99
CA TYR A 41 9.04 16.40 -10.10
C TYR A 41 8.58 17.39 -11.18
N GLU A 42 7.29 17.38 -11.52
CA GLU A 42 6.67 18.29 -12.50
C GLU A 42 6.33 19.66 -11.90
N GLY A 43 6.07 19.72 -10.60
CA GLY A 43 5.83 20.95 -9.85
C GLY A 43 7.11 21.71 -9.55
N ASP A 44 7.00 23.03 -9.45
CA ASP A 44 8.10 23.98 -9.25
C ASP A 44 9.08 23.54 -8.14
N PHE A 45 10.20 22.95 -8.56
CA PHE A 45 11.19 22.31 -7.69
C PHE A 45 11.76 23.29 -6.64
N GLN A 46 11.67 24.60 -6.90
CA GLN A 46 12.08 25.65 -5.96
C GLN A 46 11.29 25.63 -4.65
N ALA A 47 10.04 25.15 -4.65
CA ALA A 47 9.21 25.02 -3.45
C ALA A 47 9.24 23.61 -2.84
N PHE A 48 10.09 22.70 -3.35
CA PHE A 48 10.19 21.33 -2.85
C PHE A 48 10.70 21.32 -1.40
N LYS A 49 9.86 20.84 -0.49
CA LYS A 49 10.21 20.64 0.92
C LYS A 49 10.29 19.15 1.21
N VAL A 50 11.51 18.66 1.45
CA VAL A 50 11.80 17.25 1.76
C VAL A 50 10.93 16.77 2.93
N GLU A 51 10.79 17.55 3.99
CA GLU A 51 10.00 17.18 5.17
C GLU A 51 8.51 17.01 4.86
N THR A 52 7.95 17.87 3.99
CA THR A 52 6.54 17.77 3.56
C THR A 52 6.35 16.54 2.69
N PHE A 53 7.27 16.30 1.75
CA PHE A 53 7.23 15.11 0.91
C PHE A 53 7.35 13.82 1.72
N GLN A 54 8.24 13.77 2.72
CA GLN A 54 8.38 12.62 3.62
C GLN A 54 7.08 12.33 4.38
N LYS A 55 6.45 13.36 4.96
CA LYS A 55 5.16 13.20 5.64
C LYS A 55 4.06 12.70 4.70
N GLU A 56 3.98 13.24 3.49
CA GLU A 56 2.99 12.80 2.51
C GLU A 56 3.25 11.34 2.04
N ILE A 57 4.51 10.91 1.97
CA ILE A 57 4.85 9.50 1.71
C ILE A 57 4.46 8.59 2.89
N GLU A 58 4.75 9.00 4.12
CA GLU A 58 4.35 8.26 5.33
C GLU A 58 2.83 8.10 5.41
N GLU A 59 2.06 9.14 5.11
CA GLU A 59 0.60 9.08 5.04
C GLU A 59 0.08 8.13 3.96
N VAL A 60 0.78 7.98 2.85
CA VAL A 60 0.41 7.02 1.80
C VAL A 60 0.73 5.58 2.20
N LEU A 61 1.80 5.38 2.98
CA LEU A 61 2.28 4.07 3.42
C LEU A 61 1.57 3.55 4.70
N SER A 62 0.89 4.42 5.43
CA SER A 62 0.10 4.11 6.65
C SER A 62 -1.30 3.58 6.34
#